data_AF-A0A7L5Y3G3-F1
#
_entry.id   AF-A0A7L5Y3G3-F1
#
_cell.length_a   1.000
_cell.length_b   1.000
_cell.length_c   1.000
_cell.angle_alpha   90.00
_cell.angle_beta   90.00
_cell.angle_gamma   90.00
#
_symmetry.space_group_name_H-M   'P 1'
#
loop_
_entity.id
_entity.type
_entity.pdbx_description
1 polymer ?
#
loop_
_entity_poly.entity_id
_entity_poly.type
_entity_poly.pdbx_seq_one_letter_code
_entity_poly.pdbx_strand_id
1 'polypeptide(L)'
;MLPATEAMLAGTLALMTGFAQSETQAGVRQRMALKLVQNLQLLAERADLSDSMRTVLHRLEQQWRRTACADLSAGFDGLALQALPGRLQ
;
A
#
# COMPACT_ATOMS: atom_id res chain seq x y z
N MET A 1 -24.84 0.38 10.09
CA MET A 1 -23.47 0.04 10.54
C MET A 1 -23.02 -1.12 9.69
N LEU A 2 -21.89 -1.00 8.99
CA LEU A 2 -21.32 -2.15 8.27
C LEU A 2 -20.66 -3.10 9.29
N PRO A 3 -20.86 -4.43 9.19
CA PRO A 3 -20.00 -5.42 9.80
C PRO A 3 -18.51 -5.04 9.71
N ALA A 4 -17.74 -5.38 10.75
CA ALA A 4 -16.34 -4.98 10.85
C ALA A 4 -15.51 -5.40 9.61
N THR A 5 -15.85 -6.52 8.96
CA THR A 5 -15.21 -7.01 7.73
C THR A 5 -15.46 -6.11 6.56
N GLU A 6 -16.72 -5.74 6.36
CA GLU A 6 -17.16 -4.90 5.24
C GLU A 6 -16.63 -3.48 5.40
N ALA A 7 -16.61 -2.95 6.64
CA ALA A 7 -15.98 -1.67 6.93
C ALA A 7 -14.48 -1.68 6.59
N MET A 8 -13.79 -2.77 6.91
CA MET A 8 -12.36 -2.91 6.62
C MET A 8 -12.06 -3.12 5.13
N LEU A 9 -12.89 -3.89 4.42
CA LEU A 9 -12.84 -4.01 2.96
C LEU A 9 -13.09 -2.66 2.29
N ALA A 10 -14.14 -1.94 2.68
CA ALA A 10 -14.46 -0.61 2.17
C ALA A 10 -13.31 0.39 2.42
N GLY A 11 -12.74 0.38 3.63
CA GLY A 11 -11.56 1.19 3.95
C GLY A 11 -10.34 0.82 3.11
N THR A 12 -10.12 -0.47 2.84
CA THR A 12 -9.02 -0.94 1.99
C THR A 12 -9.21 -0.50 0.54
N LEU A 13 -10.43 -0.63 0.00
CA LEU A 13 -10.75 -0.17 -1.36
C LEU A 13 -10.61 1.35 -1.49
N ALA A 14 -11.13 2.12 -0.53
CA ALA A 14 -10.97 3.57 -0.52
C ALA A 14 -9.48 3.99 -0.49
N LEU A 15 -8.66 3.25 0.26
CA LEU A 15 -7.23 3.52 0.35
C LEU A 15 -6.47 3.11 -0.93
N MET A 16 -6.87 2.03 -1.62
CA MET A 16 -6.34 1.69 -2.95
C MET A 16 -6.67 2.78 -3.98
N THR A 17 -7.90 3.32 -3.94
CA THR A 17 -8.31 4.42 -4.81
C THR A 17 -7.50 5.69 -4.51
N GLY A 18 -7.33 6.04 -3.24
CA GLY A 18 -6.51 7.19 -2.86
C GLY A 18 -5.03 7.03 -3.22
N PHE A 19 -4.49 5.81 -3.13
CA PHE A 19 -3.11 5.52 -3.56
C PHE A 19 -2.94 5.78 -5.07
N ALA A 20 -3.89 5.33 -5.89
CA ALA A 20 -3.88 5.58 -7.33
C ALA A 20 -3.94 7.08 -7.68
N GLN A 21 -4.61 7.88 -6.85
CA GLN A 21 -4.71 9.33 -7.03
C GLN A 21 -3.50 10.12 -6.50
N SER A 22 -2.60 9.50 -5.74
CA SER A 22 -1.50 10.18 -5.02
C SER A 22 -0.15 10.14 -5.75
N GLU A 23 -0.14 10.16 -7.08
CA GLU A 23 1.08 9.95 -7.90
C GLU A 23 2.22 10.95 -7.62
N THR A 24 1.90 12.20 -7.30
CA THR A 24 2.89 13.25 -7.08
C THR A 24 3.39 13.36 -5.63
N GLN A 25 2.82 12.59 -4.70
CA GLN A 25 3.12 12.69 -3.26
C GLN A 25 3.80 11.43 -2.76
N ALA A 26 5.05 11.21 -3.16
CA ALA A 26 5.82 9.99 -2.88
C ALA A 26 5.75 9.54 -1.40
N GLY A 27 5.94 10.45 -0.45
CA GLY A 27 5.89 10.12 0.99
C GLY A 27 4.49 9.80 1.54
N VAL A 28 3.41 10.28 0.89
CA VAL A 28 2.02 9.90 1.22
C VAL A 28 1.71 8.54 0.62
N ARG A 29 2.07 8.36 -0.66
CA ARG A 29 1.89 7.12 -1.42
C ARG A 29 2.57 5.93 -0.73
N GLN A 30 3.79 6.10 -0.25
CA GLN A 30 4.53 5.08 0.51
C GLN A 30 3.80 4.66 1.80
N ARG A 31 3.31 5.63 2.60
CA ARG A 31 2.55 5.35 3.82
C ARG A 31 1.25 4.62 3.52
N MET A 32 0.58 4.96 2.41
CA MET A 32 -0.62 4.28 1.96
C MET A 32 -0.33 2.84 1.54
N ALA A 33 0.74 2.59 0.77
CA ALA A 33 1.14 1.23 0.40
C ALA A 33 1.40 0.33 1.62
N LEU A 34 2.09 0.85 2.65
CA LEU A 34 2.30 0.12 3.90
C LEU A 34 0.99 -0.17 4.63
N LYS A 35 0.05 0.79 4.63
CA LYS A 35 -1.27 0.59 5.25
C LYS A 35 -2.12 -0.43 4.50
N LEU A 36 -2.01 -0.50 3.17
CA LEU A 36 -2.67 -1.53 2.36
C LEU A 36 -2.19 -2.93 2.75
N VAL A 37 -0.87 -3.12 2.86
CA VAL A 37 -0.30 -4.41 3.28
C VAL A 37 -0.86 -4.83 4.65
N GLN A 38 -0.85 -3.94 5.63
CA GLN A 38 -1.38 -4.23 6.97
C GLN A 38 -2.87 -4.58 6.95
N ASN A 39 -3.68 -3.81 6.20
CA ASN A 39 -5.11 -4.05 6.12
C ASN A 39 -5.42 -5.39 5.42
N LEU A 40 -4.70 -5.73 4.35
CA LEU A 40 -4.89 -6.99 3.63
C LEU A 40 -4.48 -8.19 4.49
N GLN A 41 -3.41 -8.08 5.27
CA GLN A 41 -3.00 -9.11 6.22
C GLN A 41 -4.09 -9.34 7.27
N LEU A 42 -4.55 -8.28 7.92
CA LEU A 42 -5.61 -8.35 8.93
C LEU A 42 -6.93 -8.89 8.37
N LEU A 43 -7.27 -8.55 7.12
CA LEU A 43 -8.43 -9.10 6.43
C LEU A 43 -8.26 -10.61 6.19
N ALA A 44 -7.09 -11.07 5.77
CA ALA A 44 -6.83 -12.49 5.50
C ALA A 44 -6.91 -13.35 6.77
N GLU A 45 -6.66 -12.79 7.94
CA GLU A 45 -6.76 -13.47 9.24
C GLU A 45 -8.21 -13.62 9.76
N ARG A 46 -9.19 -13.01 9.08
CA ARG A 46 -10.58 -13.02 9.55
C ARG A 46 -11.26 -14.36 9.35
N ALA A 47 -11.84 -14.90 10.42
CA ALA A 47 -12.55 -16.18 10.43
C ALA A 47 -13.81 -16.19 9.53
N ASP A 48 -14.46 -15.03 9.38
CA ASP A 48 -15.74 -14.87 8.67
C ASP A 48 -15.61 -14.81 7.14
N LEU A 49 -14.39 -14.85 6.60
CA LEU A 49 -14.14 -14.96 5.17
C LEU A 49 -14.00 -16.41 4.72
N SER A 50 -14.35 -16.69 3.47
CA SER A 50 -14.09 -17.99 2.85
C SER A 50 -12.59 -18.22 2.62
N ASP A 51 -12.16 -19.48 2.56
CA ASP A 51 -10.75 -19.83 2.33
C ASP A 51 -10.23 -19.34 0.98
N SER A 52 -11.10 -19.34 -0.05
CA SER A 52 -10.79 -18.76 -1.36
C SER A 52 -10.53 -17.26 -1.25
N MET A 53 -11.33 -16.53 -0.47
CA MET A 53 -11.13 -15.09 -0.26
C MET A 53 -9.84 -14.82 0.51
N ARG A 54 -9.56 -15.58 1.58
CA ARG A 54 -8.29 -15.49 2.32
C ARG A 54 -7.08 -15.71 1.41
N THR A 55 -7.16 -16.70 0.52
CA THR A 55 -6.10 -16.98 -0.47
C THR A 55 -5.87 -15.80 -1.41
N VAL A 56 -6.95 -15.18 -1.93
CA VAL A 56 -6.85 -14.01 -2.80
C VAL A 56 -6.25 -12.82 -2.04
N LEU A 57 -6.68 -12.58 -0.80
CA LEU A 57 -6.17 -11.50 0.04
C LEU A 57 -4.67 -11.67 0.33
N HIS A 58 -4.19 -12.88 0.63
CA HIS A 58 -2.76 -13.15 0.78
C HIS A 58 -1.95 -12.87 -0.49
N ARG A 59 -2.46 -13.27 -1.67
CA ARG A 59 -1.77 -12.98 -2.94
C ARG A 59 -1.72 -11.48 -3.22
N LEU A 60 -2.81 -10.78 -2.94
CA LEU A 60 -2.91 -9.33 -3.11
C LEU A 60 -1.95 -8.61 -2.15
N GLU A 61 -1.91 -9.06 -0.89
CA GLU A 61 -0.99 -8.57 0.14
C GLU A 61 0.47 -8.70 -0.28
N GLN A 62 0.87 -9.86 -0.81
CA GLN A 62 2.22 -10.07 -1.35
C GLN A 62 2.54 -9.14 -2.53
N GLN A 63 1.57 -8.90 -3.42
CA GLN A 63 1.75 -7.96 -4.52
C GLN A 63 1.97 -6.53 -4.01
N TRP A 64 1.18 -6.10 -3.02
CA TRP A 64 1.33 -4.77 -2.42
C TRP A 64 2.62 -4.61 -1.62
N ARG A 65 3.16 -5.68 -1.01
CA ARG A 65 4.50 -5.64 -0.41
C ARG A 65 5.58 -5.31 -1.45
N ARG A 66 5.50 -5.89 -2.65
CA ARG A 66 6.43 -5.58 -3.74
C ARG A 66 6.31 -4.12 -4.17
N THR A 67 5.09 -3.61 -4.30
CA THR A 67 4.84 -2.19 -4.61
C THR A 67 5.38 -1.26 -3.53
N ALA A 68 5.11 -1.55 -2.25
CA ALA A 68 5.61 -0.76 -1.14
C ALA A 68 7.15 -0.75 -1.07
N CYS A 69 7.79 -1.89 -1.35
CA CYS A 69 9.24 -1.99 -1.43
C CYS A 69 9.82 -1.16 -2.59
N ALA A 70 9.19 -1.18 -3.76
CA ALA A 70 9.59 -0.37 -4.91
C ALA A 70 9.47 1.13 -4.63
N ASP A 71 8.37 1.59 -4.02
CA ASP A 71 8.18 2.99 -3.64
C ASP A 71 9.21 3.44 -2.58
N LEU A 72 9.58 2.56 -1.64
CA LEU A 72 10.65 2.79 -0.67
C LEU A 72 12.01 3.00 -1.36
N SER A 73 12.37 2.14 -2.32
CA SER A 73 13.61 2.30 -3.08
C SER A 73 13.63 3.57 -3.93
N ALA A 74 12.51 3.91 -4.58
CA ALA A 74 12.40 5.13 -5.39
C ALA A 74 12.52 6.40 -4.54
N GLY A 75 12.00 6.39 -3.31
CA GLY A 75 12.19 7.49 -2.36
C GLY A 75 13.65 7.70 -1.95
N PHE A 76 14.42 6.61 -1.81
CA PHE A 76 15.85 6.68 -1.50
C PHE A 76 16.67 7.20 -2.70
N ASP A 77 16.40 6.71 -3.92
CA ASP A 77 17.06 7.19 -5.14
C ASP A 77 16.77 8.67 -5.42
N GLY A 78 15.53 9.11 -5.18
CA GLY A 78 15.15 10.52 -5.31
C GLY A 78 15.89 11.44 -4.34
N LEU A 79 16.08 11.01 -3.08
CA LEU A 79 16.89 11.75 -2.11
C LEU A 79 18.38 11.73 -2.48
N ALA A 80 18.91 10.63 -3.00
CA ALA A 80 20.29 10.54 -3.46
C ALA A 80 20.57 11.48 -4.65
N LEU A 81 19.60 11.65 -5.56
CA LEU A 81 19.68 12.59 -6.68
C LEU A 81 19.56 14.06 -6.25
N GLN A 82 18.78 14.35 -5.21
CA GLN A 82 18.65 15.69 -4.62
C GLN A 82 19.87 16.07 -3.75
N ALA A 83 20.59 15.07 -3.22
CA ALA A 83 21.75 15.25 -2.35
C ALA A 83 23.08 15.50 -3.10
N LEU A 84 23.07 15.65 -4.43
CA LEU A 84 24.22 16.16 -5.18
C LEU A 84 24.19 17.71 -5.21
N PRO A 85 24.99 18.42 -4.41
CA PRO A 85 25.13 19.86 -4.56
C PRO A 85 26.04 20.12 -5.77
N GLY A 86 25.47 20.75 -6.80
CA GLY A 86 26.22 21.23 -7.95
C GLY A 86 26.00 20.40 -9.20
N ARG A 87 24.93 20.71 -9.94
CA ARG A 87 25.04 20.69 -11.40
C ARG A 87 25.43 22.09 -11.84
N LEU A 88 26.62 22.14 -12.44
CA LEU A 88 27.34 23.29 -12.92
C LEU A 88 26.48 24.16 -13.85
N GLN A 89 26.80 25.45 -13.77
CA GLN A 89 26.43 26.55 -14.67
C GLN A 89 26.67 26.20 -16.14
#